data_AF-A0A927SYV3-F1
#
_entry.id   AF-A0A927SYV3-F1
#
_cell.length_a   1.000
_cell.length_b   1.000
_cell.length_c   1.000
_cell.angle_alpha   90.00
_cell.angle_beta   90.00
_cell.angle_gamma   90.00
#
_symmetry.space_group_name_H-M   'P 1'
#
loop_
_entity.id
_entity.type
_entity.pdbx_description
1 polymer ?
#
loop_
_entity_poly.entity_id
_entity_poly.type
_entity_poly.pdbx_seq_one_letter_code
_entity_poly.pdbx_strand_id
1 'polypeptide(L)'
;MGAFVFAGDKTAVSVSGREYKTDDHIIEPNDIITIDLSPQNNCIWGDYARTLILENGRIVKDPEQIQNDEWRNGLKMEAYLHEAMLGFVNENTTFEELFYYINDQIKSQGYVNLDFLGNLGHSIVKDKKHRIYIEKGNTQKLTAVEAFTFEPHISLSGSLYGFKKENIYGFNGGVLIEL
;
A
#
# COMPACT_ATOMS: atom_id res chain seq x y z
N MET A 1 -14.69 -12.10 -1.36
CA MET A 1 -13.50 -12.03 -0.48
C MET A 1 -12.35 -12.65 -1.24
N GLY A 2 -11.26 -11.92 -1.38
CA GLY A 2 -10.04 -12.39 -2.03
C GLY A 2 -8.84 -11.99 -1.18
N ALA A 3 -7.82 -12.84 -1.20
CA ALA A 3 -6.51 -12.56 -0.63
C ALA A 3 -5.49 -12.74 -1.75
N PHE A 4 -4.63 -11.75 -1.97
CA PHE A 4 -3.47 -11.93 -2.83
C PHE A 4 -2.26 -12.19 -1.93
N VAL A 5 -1.49 -13.20 -2.30
CA VAL A 5 -0.29 -13.59 -1.58
C VAL A 5 0.82 -13.69 -2.60
N PHE A 6 1.80 -12.82 -2.45
CA PHE A 6 3.00 -12.78 -3.28
C PHE A 6 4.20 -13.10 -2.40
N ALA A 7 5.15 -13.88 -2.91
CA ALA A 7 6.36 -14.26 -2.19
C ALA A 7 7.59 -14.09 -3.08
N GLY A 8 8.76 -13.89 -2.47
CA GLY A 8 10.01 -13.65 -3.19
C GLY A 8 9.93 -12.47 -4.15
N ASP A 9 10.35 -12.68 -5.40
CA ASP A 9 10.35 -11.67 -6.45
C ASP A 9 8.95 -11.26 -6.92
N LYS A 10 7.93 -12.09 -6.66
CA LYS A 10 6.54 -11.77 -7.00
C LYS A 10 5.99 -10.63 -6.17
N THR A 11 6.63 -10.29 -5.06
CA THR A 11 6.23 -9.13 -4.24
C THR A 11 6.30 -7.81 -5.01
N ALA A 12 7.09 -7.73 -6.09
CA ALA A 12 7.14 -6.57 -6.98
C ALA A 12 6.05 -6.57 -8.08
N VAL A 13 5.22 -7.61 -8.17
CA VAL A 13 4.20 -7.73 -9.22
C VAL A 13 2.92 -6.99 -8.80
N SER A 14 2.48 -6.05 -9.65
CA SER A 14 1.18 -5.40 -9.52
C SER A 14 0.24 -5.86 -10.63
N VAL A 15 -0.86 -6.52 -10.27
CA VAL A 15 -1.82 -7.12 -11.20
C VAL A 15 -3.26 -6.92 -10.75
N SER A 16 -4.17 -6.90 -11.72
CA SER A 16 -5.60 -6.91 -11.46
C SER A 16 -6.05 -8.19 -10.76
N GLY A 17 -6.97 -8.08 -9.80
CA GLY A 17 -7.58 -9.24 -9.15
C GLY A 17 -8.33 -10.21 -10.06
N ARG A 18 -8.66 -9.79 -11.29
CA ARG A 18 -9.25 -10.69 -12.31
C ARG A 18 -8.20 -11.61 -12.95
N GLU A 19 -6.94 -11.21 -12.90
CA GLU A 19 -5.80 -11.89 -13.51
C GLU A 19 -4.93 -12.61 -12.48
N TYR A 20 -5.05 -12.23 -11.20
CA TYR A 20 -4.33 -12.85 -10.10
C TYR A 20 -4.56 -14.37 -10.05
N LYS A 21 -3.45 -15.09 -9.95
CA LYS A 21 -3.39 -16.50 -9.62
C LYS A 21 -2.29 -16.68 -8.58
N THR A 22 -2.60 -17.36 -7.49
CA THR A 22 -1.59 -17.74 -6.51
C THR A 22 -0.55 -18.63 -7.20
N ASP A 23 0.72 -18.29 -7.01
CA ASP A 23 1.85 -19.06 -7.53
C ASP A 23 2.06 -20.34 -6.69
N ASP A 24 2.71 -21.35 -7.26
CA ASP A 24 3.11 -22.59 -6.57
C ASP A 24 4.40 -22.40 -5.72
N HIS A 25 4.77 -21.15 -5.44
CA HIS A 25 5.95 -20.79 -4.66
C HIS A 25 5.87 -21.40 -3.24
N ILE A 26 6.91 -22.13 -2.87
CA ILE A 26 7.07 -22.69 -1.54
C ILE A 26 7.79 -21.65 -0.68
N ILE A 27 7.13 -21.22 0.40
CA ILE A 27 7.70 -20.24 1.33
C ILE A 27 8.95 -20.83 2.00
N GLU A 28 10.08 -20.16 1.79
CA GLU A 28 11.38 -20.56 2.34
C GLU A 28 11.58 -19.98 3.76
N PRO A 29 12.51 -20.53 4.57
CA PRO A 29 12.79 -20.00 5.91
C PRO A 29 13.26 -18.54 5.93
N ASN A 30 13.83 -18.04 4.83
CA ASN A 30 14.16 -16.63 4.64
C ASN A 30 13.44 -16.14 3.39
N ASP A 31 12.35 -15.40 3.57
CA ASP A 31 11.47 -15.00 2.46
C ASP A 31 10.78 -13.67 2.75
N ILE A 32 10.32 -13.02 1.70
CA ILE A 32 9.53 -11.78 1.74
C ILE A 32 8.15 -12.09 1.19
N ILE A 33 7.11 -11.70 1.91
CA ILE A 33 5.74 -12.07 1.57
C ILE A 33 4.86 -10.84 1.65
N THR A 34 4.16 -10.50 0.56
CA THR A 34 3.12 -9.48 0.58
C THR A 34 1.76 -10.16 0.61
N ILE A 35 0.96 -9.83 1.63
CA ILE A 35 -0.42 -10.28 1.75
C ILE A 35 -1.31 -9.06 1.59
N ASP A 36 -2.28 -9.13 0.69
CA ASP A 36 -3.28 -8.09 0.42
C ASP A 36 -4.68 -8.69 0.60
N LEU A 37 -5.45 -8.14 1.52
CA LEU A 37 -6.74 -8.68 1.97
C LEU A 37 -7.85 -7.67 1.72
N SER A 38 -8.88 -8.10 1.00
CA SER A 38 -10.14 -7.33 0.86
C SER A 38 -11.31 -8.08 1.51
N PRO A 39 -11.41 -8.13 2.86
CA PRO A 39 -12.55 -8.72 3.55
C PRO A 39 -13.83 -7.91 3.29
N GLN A 40 -14.99 -8.54 3.49
CA GLN A 40 -16.28 -7.87 3.37
C GLN A 40 -17.18 -8.23 4.54
N ASN A 41 -17.80 -7.22 5.16
CA ASN A 41 -18.82 -7.39 6.19
C ASN A 41 -20.02 -6.51 5.86
N ASN A 42 -21.23 -7.08 5.80
CA ASN A 42 -22.48 -6.36 5.49
C ASN A 42 -22.37 -5.43 4.26
N CYS A 43 -21.75 -5.93 3.19
CA CYS A 43 -21.49 -5.19 1.94
C CYS A 43 -20.49 -4.02 2.03
N ILE A 44 -19.82 -3.83 3.17
CA ILE A 44 -18.71 -2.89 3.35
C ILE A 44 -17.41 -3.65 3.16
N TRP A 45 -16.54 -3.14 2.30
CA TRP A 45 -15.21 -3.69 2.07
C TRP A 45 -14.23 -3.09 3.08
N GLY A 46 -13.40 -3.94 3.66
CA GLY A 46 -12.11 -3.51 4.21
C GLY A 46 -11.03 -3.78 3.18
N ASP A 47 -9.90 -3.12 3.34
CA ASP A 47 -8.68 -3.35 2.57
C ASP A 47 -7.49 -3.23 3.55
N TYR A 48 -6.58 -4.20 3.48
CA TYR A 48 -5.42 -4.30 4.36
C TYR A 48 -4.31 -5.13 3.71
N ALA A 49 -3.18 -4.49 3.46
CA ALA A 49 -2.00 -5.10 2.86
C ALA A 49 -0.76 -4.92 3.72
N ARG A 50 0.07 -5.96 3.82
CA ARG A 50 1.36 -5.94 4.52
C ARG A 50 2.39 -6.78 3.79
N THR A 51 3.58 -6.23 3.64
CA THR A 51 4.80 -7.00 3.42
C THR A 51 5.37 -7.49 4.75
N LEU A 52 5.65 -8.79 4.83
CA LEU A 52 6.15 -9.52 5.98
C LEU A 52 7.51 -10.12 5.62
N ILE A 53 8.44 -10.07 6.58
CA ILE A 53 9.77 -10.67 6.42
C ILE A 53 9.87 -11.90 7.31
N LEU A 54 10.23 -13.02 6.69
CA LEU A 54 10.57 -14.26 7.35
C LEU A 54 12.09 -14.38 7.41
N GLU A 55 12.65 -14.64 8.59
CA GLU A 55 14.05 -15.02 8.76
C GLU A 55 14.15 -16.23 9.68
N ASN A 56 14.90 -17.25 9.28
CA ASN A 56 15.04 -18.53 9.98
C ASN A 56 13.69 -19.18 10.36
N GLY A 57 12.71 -19.11 9.46
CA GLY A 57 11.38 -19.68 9.62
C GLY A 57 10.46 -18.92 10.58
N ARG A 58 10.80 -17.67 10.92
CA ARG A 58 10.01 -16.83 11.84
C ARG A 58 9.77 -15.45 11.25
N ILE A 59 8.57 -14.92 11.47
CA ILE A 59 8.26 -13.53 11.10
C ILE A 59 9.04 -12.60 12.01
N VAL A 60 9.84 -11.72 11.42
CA VAL A 60 10.55 -10.65 12.13
C VAL A 60 9.58 -9.50 12.33
N LYS A 61 9.22 -9.23 13.59
CA LYS A 61 8.18 -8.22 13.94
C LYS A 61 8.71 -6.80 13.98
N ASP A 62 9.95 -6.64 14.39
CA ASP A 62 10.62 -5.34 14.51
C ASP A 62 11.51 -5.15 13.29
N PRO A 63 11.22 -4.16 12.41
CA PRO A 63 12.04 -3.92 11.23
C PRO A 63 13.53 -3.72 11.55
N GLU A 64 13.88 -3.18 12.72
CA GLU A 64 15.29 -3.00 13.10
C GLU A 64 16.06 -4.32 13.28
N GLN A 65 15.36 -5.45 13.46
CA GLN A 65 15.96 -6.77 13.65
C GLN A 65 16.15 -7.54 12.33
N ILE A 66 15.60 -7.03 11.21
CA ILE A 66 15.76 -7.65 9.90
C ILE A 66 17.22 -7.54 9.46
N GLN A 67 17.83 -8.68 9.11
CA GLN A 67 19.23 -8.77 8.70
C GLN A 67 19.44 -8.26 7.27
N ASN A 68 18.50 -8.53 6.36
CA ASN A 68 18.57 -8.02 5.00
C ASN A 68 18.29 -6.51 4.96
N ASP A 69 19.32 -5.71 4.61
CA ASP A 69 19.24 -4.26 4.60
C ASP A 69 18.17 -3.72 3.65
N GLU A 70 17.99 -4.33 2.49
CA GLU A 70 16.99 -3.91 1.50
C GLU A 70 15.58 -4.15 2.02
N TRP A 71 15.33 -5.33 2.57
CA TRP A 71 14.03 -5.67 3.15
C TRP A 71 13.68 -4.77 4.33
N ARG A 72 14.65 -4.52 5.20
CA ARG A 72 14.52 -3.57 6.31
C ARG A 72 14.16 -2.18 5.82
N ASN A 73 14.92 -1.67 4.86
CA ASN A 73 14.74 -0.31 4.36
C ASN A 73 13.42 -0.16 3.58
N GLY A 74 12.98 -1.19 2.84
CA GLY A 74 11.68 -1.20 2.19
C GLY A 74 10.52 -1.05 3.18
N LEU A 75 10.51 -1.80 4.28
CA LEU A 75 9.49 -1.65 5.32
C LEU A 75 9.56 -0.28 6.03
N LYS A 76 10.76 0.25 6.24
CA LYS A 76 10.93 1.60 6.80
C LYS A 76 10.43 2.69 5.84
N MET A 77 10.63 2.51 4.54
CA MET A 77 10.14 3.42 3.52
C MET A 77 8.61 3.45 3.50
N GLU A 78 7.95 2.29 3.57
CA GLU A 78 6.49 2.21 3.75
C GLU A 78 6.03 2.97 4.99
N ALA A 79 6.67 2.77 6.14
CA ALA A 79 6.34 3.51 7.36
C ALA A 79 6.51 5.02 7.17
N TYR A 80 7.60 5.45 6.54
CA TYR A 80 7.86 6.85 6.21
C TYR A 80 6.80 7.46 5.29
N LEU A 81 6.33 6.75 4.26
CA LEU A 81 5.31 7.26 3.35
C LEU A 81 3.98 7.51 4.05
N HIS A 82 3.59 6.64 4.99
CA HIS A 82 2.40 6.86 5.81
C HIS A 82 2.56 8.09 6.71
N GLU A 83 3.71 8.28 7.37
CA GLU A 83 3.98 9.48 8.17
C GLU A 83 4.00 10.76 7.32
N ALA A 84 4.61 10.70 6.13
CA ALA A 84 4.64 11.81 5.18
C ALA A 84 3.22 12.19 4.73
N MET A 85 2.38 11.20 4.43
CA MET A 85 0.97 11.41 4.09
C MET A 85 0.22 12.09 5.24
N LEU A 86 0.35 11.59 6.47
CA LEU A 86 -0.27 12.17 7.66
C LEU A 86 0.16 13.62 7.90
N GLY A 87 1.43 13.95 7.63
CA GLY A 87 1.96 15.31 7.78
C GLY A 87 1.56 16.29 6.66
N PHE A 88 1.16 15.78 5.49
CA PHE A 88 0.79 16.59 4.32
C PHE A 88 -0.72 16.84 4.22
N VAL A 89 -1.53 15.82 4.52
CA VAL A 89 -2.97 15.87 4.29
C VAL A 89 -3.67 16.80 5.27
N ASN A 90 -4.53 17.66 4.73
CA ASN A 90 -5.49 18.47 5.46
C ASN A 90 -6.85 18.48 4.75
N GLU A 91 -7.84 19.17 5.29
CA GLU A 91 -9.22 19.18 4.78
C GLU A 91 -9.37 19.71 3.34
N ASN A 92 -8.37 20.46 2.84
CA ASN A 92 -8.36 21.00 1.49
C ASN A 92 -7.60 20.15 0.49
N THR A 93 -6.82 19.17 0.96
CA THR A 93 -6.01 18.30 0.09
C THR A 93 -6.90 17.49 -0.86
N THR A 94 -6.52 17.50 -2.12
CA THR A 94 -7.15 16.70 -3.18
C THR A 94 -6.45 15.36 -3.39
N PHE A 95 -7.15 14.41 -4.03
CA PHE A 95 -6.56 13.13 -4.42
C PHE A 95 -5.34 13.32 -5.32
N GLU A 96 -5.38 14.26 -6.27
CA GLU A 96 -4.26 14.56 -7.17
C GLU A 96 -3.06 15.19 -6.44
N GLU A 97 -3.28 16.12 -5.51
CA GLU A 97 -2.20 16.72 -4.73
C GLU A 97 -1.47 15.67 -3.89
N LEU A 98 -2.23 14.79 -3.24
CA LEU A 98 -1.65 13.66 -2.50
C LEU A 98 -0.87 12.73 -3.44
N PHE A 99 -1.41 12.45 -4.63
CA PHE A 99 -0.74 11.64 -5.63
C PHE A 99 0.64 12.18 -6.01
N TYR A 100 0.74 13.47 -6.33
CA TYR A 100 2.02 14.06 -6.73
C TYR A 100 2.99 14.14 -5.55
N TYR A 101 2.52 14.52 -4.37
CA TYR A 101 3.36 14.62 -3.18
C TYR A 101 4.02 13.28 -2.84
N ILE A 102 3.24 12.19 -2.78
CA ILE A 102 3.77 10.87 -2.42
C ILE A 102 4.67 10.30 -3.51
N ASN A 103 4.32 10.44 -4.79
CA ASN A 103 5.22 9.99 -5.86
C ASN A 103 6.55 10.78 -5.86
N ASP A 104 6.57 12.05 -5.46
CA ASP A 104 7.81 12.80 -5.24
C ASP A 104 8.62 12.23 -4.07
N GLN A 105 7.97 11.90 -2.94
CA GLN A 105 8.64 11.24 -1.81
C GLN A 105 9.24 9.88 -2.22
N ILE A 106 8.47 9.04 -2.90
CA ILE A 106 8.92 7.73 -3.44
C ILE A 106 10.17 7.92 -4.29
N LYS A 107 10.11 8.82 -5.28
CA LYS A 107 11.21 9.06 -6.22
C LYS A 107 12.45 9.65 -5.54
N SER A 108 12.26 10.59 -4.61
CA SER A 108 13.37 11.27 -3.91
C SER A 108 14.21 10.31 -3.07
N GLN A 109 13.61 9.21 -2.60
CA GLN A 109 14.27 8.16 -1.82
C GLN A 109 14.80 7.01 -2.70
N GLY A 110 14.74 7.13 -4.03
CA GLY A 110 15.26 6.12 -4.97
C GLY A 110 14.31 4.95 -5.25
N TYR A 111 13.06 5.04 -4.80
CA TYR A 111 12.03 4.04 -5.05
C TYR A 111 11.23 4.36 -6.30
N VAL A 112 10.47 3.37 -6.77
CA VAL A 112 9.49 3.48 -7.85
C VAL A 112 8.13 3.00 -7.36
N ASN A 113 7.05 3.62 -7.86
CA ASN A 113 5.69 3.13 -7.67
C ASN A 113 5.44 1.97 -8.64
N LEU A 114 5.05 0.81 -8.10
CA LEU A 114 4.80 -0.42 -8.82
C LEU A 114 3.36 -0.58 -9.28
N ASP A 115 2.41 0.23 -8.79
CA ASP A 115 1.02 0.12 -9.20
C ASP A 115 0.88 0.24 -10.72
N PHE A 116 0.18 -0.71 -11.34
CA PHE A 116 0.11 -0.79 -12.80
C PHE A 116 -0.67 0.38 -13.45
N LEU A 117 -1.46 1.13 -12.67
CA LEU A 117 -2.09 2.40 -13.06
C LEU A 117 -1.43 3.62 -12.41
N GLY A 118 -0.40 3.41 -11.59
CA GLY A 118 0.28 4.42 -10.79
C GLY A 118 -0.51 4.93 -9.58
N ASN A 119 -1.68 4.38 -9.28
CA ASN A 119 -2.50 4.85 -8.17
C ASN A 119 -1.85 4.54 -6.80
N LEU A 120 -2.23 5.29 -5.77
CA LEU A 120 -1.68 5.13 -4.40
C LEU A 120 -2.76 4.74 -3.38
N GLY A 121 -3.93 4.34 -3.86
CA GLY A 121 -5.10 4.04 -3.07
C GLY A 121 -6.38 4.64 -3.63
N HIS A 122 -7.48 4.44 -2.92
CA HIS A 122 -8.80 4.71 -3.44
C HIS A 122 -9.84 4.95 -2.35
N SER A 123 -10.98 5.53 -2.72
CA SER A 123 -12.11 5.67 -1.80
C SER A 123 -12.70 4.32 -1.37
N ILE A 124 -13.14 4.24 -0.11
CA ILE A 124 -13.96 3.12 0.37
C ILE A 124 -15.41 3.36 -0.04
N VAL A 125 -15.99 2.44 -0.79
CA VAL A 125 -17.34 2.55 -1.34
C VAL A 125 -18.11 1.24 -1.26
N LYS A 126 -19.45 1.34 -1.15
CA LYS A 126 -20.35 0.16 -1.19
C LYS A 126 -20.51 -0.40 -2.62
N ASP A 127 -20.55 0.47 -3.61
CA ASP A 127 -20.59 0.10 -5.03
C ASP A 127 -19.28 0.52 -5.70
N LYS A 128 -18.53 -0.46 -6.22
CA LYS A 128 -17.23 -0.28 -6.88
C LYS A 128 -17.27 0.72 -8.05
N LYS A 129 -18.44 0.97 -8.66
CA LYS A 129 -18.59 1.95 -9.74
C LYS A 129 -18.36 3.40 -9.30
N HIS A 130 -18.45 3.68 -8.00
CA HIS A 130 -18.22 5.01 -7.43
C HIS A 130 -16.81 5.17 -6.85
N ARG A 131 -15.95 4.16 -7.02
CA ARG A 131 -14.56 4.22 -6.54
C ARG A 131 -13.80 5.28 -7.33
N ILE A 132 -13.10 6.14 -6.60
CA ILE A 132 -12.17 7.14 -7.14
C ILE A 132 -10.80 6.89 -6.53
N TYR A 133 -9.73 7.33 -7.18
CA TYR A 133 -8.37 6.94 -6.84
C TYR A 133 -7.49 8.14 -6.47
N ILE A 134 -6.45 7.89 -5.69
CA ILE A 134 -5.31 8.79 -5.50
C ILE A 134 -4.48 8.70 -6.78
N GLU A 135 -4.86 9.50 -7.77
CA GLU A 135 -4.31 9.45 -9.12
C GLU A 135 -4.24 10.84 -9.75
N LYS A 136 -3.43 10.95 -10.81
CA LYS A 136 -3.34 12.16 -11.63
C LYS A 136 -4.69 12.52 -12.25
N GLY A 137 -5.06 13.80 -12.17
CA GLY A 137 -6.29 14.35 -12.72
C GLY A 137 -7.51 14.27 -11.80
N ASN A 138 -7.43 13.58 -10.65
CA ASN A 138 -8.52 13.57 -9.68
C ASN A 138 -8.46 14.77 -8.72
N THR A 139 -9.13 15.86 -9.09
CA THR A 139 -9.13 17.12 -8.34
C THR A 139 -10.14 17.15 -7.18
N GLN A 140 -10.82 16.03 -6.89
CA GLN A 140 -11.74 15.95 -5.77
C GLN A 140 -10.97 16.02 -4.44
N LYS A 141 -11.56 16.64 -3.42
CA LYS A 141 -10.99 16.67 -2.06
C LYS A 141 -11.08 15.30 -1.40
N LEU A 142 -10.09 14.95 -0.57
CA LEU A 142 -10.14 13.73 0.24
C LEU A 142 -11.33 13.73 1.21
N THR A 143 -11.73 14.90 1.71
CA THR A 143 -12.92 15.09 2.57
C THR A 143 -14.26 14.85 1.86
N ALA A 144 -14.26 14.65 0.54
CA ALA A 144 -15.48 14.34 -0.20
C ALA A 144 -15.88 12.86 -0.12
N VAL A 145 -15.07 12.01 0.51
CA VAL A 145 -15.38 10.61 0.80
C VAL A 145 -15.31 10.35 2.31
N GLU A 146 -16.04 9.34 2.78
CA GLU A 146 -16.06 8.96 4.21
C GLU A 146 -14.69 8.42 4.65
N ALA A 147 -14.08 7.59 3.81
CA ALA A 147 -12.76 7.02 4.03
C ALA A 147 -12.07 6.68 2.70
N PHE A 148 -10.75 6.57 2.73
CA PHE A 148 -9.91 6.17 1.61
C PHE A 148 -8.77 5.25 2.07
N THR A 149 -8.31 4.37 1.19
CA THR A 149 -7.09 3.60 1.37
C THR A 149 -5.89 4.47 1.00
N PHE A 150 -4.80 4.31 1.74
CA PHE A 150 -3.48 4.70 1.29
C PHE A 150 -2.62 3.44 1.29
N GLU A 151 -2.19 3.05 0.09
CA GLU A 151 -1.62 1.73 -0.20
C GLU A 151 -0.45 1.79 -1.21
N PRO A 152 0.58 2.62 -0.96
CA PRO A 152 1.75 2.63 -1.85
C PRO A 152 2.31 1.20 -2.01
N HIS A 153 2.53 0.81 -3.26
CA HIS A 153 3.24 -0.41 -3.62
C HIS A 153 4.54 0.00 -4.28
N ILE A 154 5.67 -0.19 -3.62
CA ILE A 154 6.95 0.38 -4.03
C ILE A 154 8.06 -0.65 -4.17
N SER A 155 9.09 -0.31 -4.94
CA SER A 155 10.33 -1.08 -5.00
C SER A 155 11.52 -0.13 -5.13
N LEU A 156 12.69 -0.56 -4.67
CA LEU A 156 13.93 0.14 -5.01
C LEU A 156 14.15 0.00 -6.53
N SER A 157 14.59 1.06 -7.20
CA SER A 157 14.79 1.01 -8.66
C SER A 157 15.71 -0.14 -9.08
N GLY A 158 15.19 -1.06 -9.90
CA GLY A 158 15.91 -2.24 -10.39
C GLY A 158 15.94 -3.45 -9.43
N SER A 159 15.27 -3.36 -8.29
CA SER A 159 15.11 -4.48 -7.36
C SER A 159 14.08 -5.51 -7.87
N LEU A 160 14.19 -6.74 -7.36
CA LEU A 160 13.22 -7.81 -7.52
C LEU A 160 12.10 -7.78 -6.47
N TYR A 161 12.26 -6.99 -5.41
CA TYR A 161 11.37 -7.03 -4.25
C TYR A 161 10.43 -5.82 -4.22
N GLY A 162 9.18 -6.08 -3.89
CA GLY A 162 8.17 -5.05 -3.68
C GLY A 162 7.72 -5.00 -2.22
N PHE A 163 7.37 -3.79 -1.79
CA PHE A 163 6.89 -3.49 -0.46
C PHE A 163 5.52 -2.83 -0.60
N LYS A 164 4.55 -3.27 0.21
CA LYS A 164 3.22 -2.68 0.25
C LYS A 164 2.76 -2.61 1.69
N LYS A 165 2.29 -1.44 2.09
CA LYS A 165 1.55 -1.22 3.32
C LYS A 165 0.29 -0.46 2.98
N GLU A 166 -0.84 -0.97 3.44
CA GLU A 166 -2.13 -0.34 3.23
C GLU A 166 -2.87 -0.13 4.53
N ASN A 167 -3.38 1.08 4.72
CA ASN A 167 -4.30 1.42 5.80
C ASN A 167 -5.47 2.23 5.25
N ILE A 168 -6.56 2.27 6.03
CA ILE A 168 -7.73 3.09 5.74
C ILE A 168 -7.68 4.34 6.62
N TYR A 169 -7.96 5.49 6.01
CA TYR A 169 -7.98 6.79 6.66
C TYR A 169 -9.31 7.50 6.44
N GLY A 170 -9.72 8.32 7.41
CA GLY A 170 -10.92 9.15 7.32
C GLY A 170 -10.78 10.42 8.14
N PHE A 171 -11.66 11.39 7.90
CA PHE A 171 -11.67 12.64 8.66
C PHE A 171 -12.68 12.56 9.81
N ASN A 172 -12.23 12.86 11.02
CA ASN A 172 -13.08 13.01 12.21
C ASN A 172 -12.87 14.40 12.81
N GLY A 173 -13.89 15.26 12.72
CA GLY A 173 -13.81 16.64 13.22
C GLY A 173 -12.72 17.47 12.54
N GLY A 174 -12.46 17.21 11.25
CA GLY A 174 -11.42 17.89 10.46
C GLY A 174 -10.00 17.37 10.66
N VAL A 175 -9.81 16.40 11.55
CA VAL A 175 -8.53 15.72 11.78
C VAL A 175 -8.52 14.39 11.01
N LEU A 176 -7.45 14.13 10.27
CA LEU A 176 -7.23 12.84 9.62
C LEU A 176 -6.88 11.79 10.68
N ILE A 177 -7.57 10.65 10.64
CA ILE A 177 -7.33 9.51 11.54
C ILE A 177 -7.20 8.22 10.73
N GLU A 178 -6.39 7.29 11.23
CA GLU A 178 -6.40 5.88 10.78
C GLU A 178 -7.62 5.18 11.38
N LEU A 179 -8.32 4.36 10.60
CA LEU A 179 -9.56 3.66 10.97
C LEU A 179 -9.36 2.18 11.26
#